data_AF-W4V2W3-F1
#
_entry.id   AF-W4V2W3-F1
#
_cell.length_a   1.000
_cell.length_b   1.000
_cell.length_c   1.000
_cell.angle_alpha   90.00
_cell.angle_beta   90.00
_cell.angle_gamma   90.00
#
_symmetry.space_group_name_H-M   'P 1'
#
loop_
_entity.id
_entity.type
_entity.pdbx_description
1 polymer ?
#
loop_
_entity_poly.entity_id
_entity_poly.type
_entity_poly.pdbx_seq_one_letter_code
_entity_poly.pdbx_strand_id
1 'polypeptide(L)' 'MEQIDILQDLLQCRIANEVFYNESLIYVKNPEARQVFTQLRDDEMRAIVNLQQRIDRLQSSEGIISKLFPLRPKI' A
#
# COMPACT_ATOMS: atom_id res chain seq x y z
N MET A 1 12.65 12.35 9.13
CA MET A 1 11.49 11.54 8.72
C MET A 1 12.06 10.19 8.33
N GLU A 2 11.78 9.16 9.11
CA GLU A 2 12.28 7.82 8.84
C GLU A 2 11.66 7.31 7.53
N GLN A 3 12.35 6.40 6.83
CA GLN A 3 11.84 5.86 5.57
C GLN A 3 10.47 5.18 5.75
N ILE A 4 10.25 4.56 6.91
CA ILE A 4 8.98 3.93 7.28
C ILE A 4 7.86 4.96 7.41
N ASP A 5 8.12 6.12 8.03
CA ASP A 5 7.11 7.18 8.20
C ASP A 5 6.59 7.66 6.83
N ILE A 6 7.51 7.87 5.87
CA ILE A 6 7.16 8.27 4.50
C ILE A 6 6.27 7.23 3.81
N LEU A 7 6.59 5.94 4.01
CA LEU A 7 5.82 4.85 3.43
C LEU A 7 4.44 4.73 4.09
N GLN A 8 4.33 5.00 5.38
CA GLN A 8 3.05 5.02 6.11
C GLN A 8 2.17 6.19 5.67
N ASP A 9 2.75 7.39 5.52
CA ASP A 9 2.03 8.57 5.01
C ASP A 9 1.54 8.32 3.58
N LEU A 10 2.40 7.76 2.72
CA LEU A 10 2.02 7.39 1.37
C LEU A 10 0.89 6.34 1.37
N LEU A 11 0.97 5.32 2.24
CA LEU A 11 -0.07 4.31 2.38
C LEU A 11 -1.41 4.95 2.77
N GLN A 12 -1.42 5.90 3.71
CA GLN A 12 -2.64 6.62 4.10
C GLN A 12 -3.25 7.41 2.94
N CYS A 13 -2.42 8.13 2.17
CA CYS A 13 -2.89 8.83 0.98
C CYS A 13 -3.53 7.88 -0.04
N ARG A 14 -2.95 6.70 -0.25
CA ARG A 14 -3.46 5.69 -1.19
C ARG A 14 -4.80 5.11 -0.71
N ILE A 15 -4.93 4.83 0.59
CA ILE A 15 -6.19 4.39 1.20
C ILE A 15 -7.27 5.46 1.06
N ALA A 16 -6.93 6.74 1.25
CA ALA A 16 -7.88 7.84 1.07
C ALA A 16 -8.41 7.91 -0.38
N ASN A 17 -7.52 7.74 -1.38
CA ASN A 17 -7.92 7.68 -2.79
C ASN A 17 -8.85 6.48 -3.07
N GLU A 18 -8.52 5.30 -2.55
CA GLU A 18 -9.33 4.09 -2.69
C GLU A 18 -10.75 4.30 -2.14
N VAL A 19 -10.88 4.91 -0.96
CA VAL A 19 -12.17 5.27 -0.37
C VAL A 19 -12.92 6.25 -1.27
N PHE A 20 -12.26 7.32 -1.71
CA PHE A 20 -12.85 8.32 -2.61
C PHE A 20 -13.38 7.71 -3.92
N TYR A 21 -12.63 6.81 -4.54
CA TYR A 21 -13.06 6.15 -5.77
C TYR A 21 -14.26 5.24 -5.52
N ASN A 22 -14.25 4.47 -4.44
CA ASN A 22 -15.38 3.63 -4.06
C ASN A 22 -16.66 4.45 -3.81
N GLU A 23 -16.56 5.56 -3.09
CA GLU A 23 -17.68 6.48 -2.87
C GLU A 23 -18.17 7.08 -4.19
N SER A 24 -17.24 7.53 -5.05
CA SER A 24 -17.57 8.09 -6.35
C SER A 24 -18.34 7.10 -7.24
N LEU A 25 -17.95 5.83 -7.24
CA LEU A 25 -18.59 4.77 -8.04
C LEU A 25 -20.08 4.56 -7.72
N ILE A 26 -20.53 4.88 -6.50
CA ILE A 26 -21.94 4.80 -6.10
C ILE A 26 -22.78 5.82 -6.90
N TYR A 27 -22.24 7.02 -7.11
CA TYR A 27 -22.99 8.16 -7.65
C TYR A 27 -22.73 8.41 -9.15
N VAL A 28 -21.63 7.90 -9.70
CA VAL A 28 -21.31 8.07 -11.13
C VAL A 28 -22.34 7.32 -12.00
N LYS A 29 -23.04 8.10 -12.84
CA LYS A 29 -24.05 7.60 -13.79
C LYS A 29 -23.48 7.36 -15.19
N ASN A 30 -22.44 8.09 -15.58
CA ASN A 30 -21.80 7.88 -16.89
C ASN A 30 -21.01 6.55 -16.86
N PRO A 31 -21.25 5.62 -17.80
CA PRO A 31 -20.62 4.30 -17.79
C PRO A 31 -19.11 4.34 -18.07
N GLU A 32 -18.64 5.24 -18.94
CA GLU A 32 -17.23 5.39 -19.28
C GLU A 32 -16.45 5.95 -18.09
N ALA A 33 -17.01 6.98 -17.44
CA ALA A 33 -16.47 7.49 -16.19
C ALA A 33 -16.42 6.37 -15.14
N ARG A 34 -17.50 5.61 -14.96
CA ARG A 34 -17.52 4.47 -14.03
C ARG A 34 -16.40 3.47 -14.30
N GLN A 35 -16.13 3.16 -15.57
CA GLN A 35 -15.02 2.29 -15.94
C GLN A 35 -13.66 2.88 -15.55
N VAL A 36 -13.42 4.16 -15.82
CA VAL A 36 -12.18 4.84 -15.44
C VAL A 36 -11.98 4.83 -13.91
N PHE A 37 -13.01 5.20 -13.14
CA PHE A 37 -12.96 5.18 -11.67
C PHE A 37 -12.72 3.76 -11.12
N THR A 38 -13.27 2.73 -11.77
CA THR A 38 -13.04 1.33 -11.39
C THR A 38 -11.59 0.94 -11.61
N GLN A 39 -11.00 1.33 -12.76
CA GLN A 39 -9.59 1.06 -13.04
C GLN A 39 -8.67 1.78 -12.04
N LEU A 40 -8.95 3.05 -11.74
CA LEU A 40 -8.16 3.82 -10.78
C LEU A 40 -8.20 3.21 -9.38
N ARG A 41 -9.38 2.78 -8.92
CA ARG A 41 -9.53 2.03 -7.67
C ARG A 41 -8.69 0.76 -7.67
N ASP A 42 -8.81 -0.07 -8.71
CA ASP A 42 -8.07 -1.33 -8.79
C ASP A 42 -6.54 -1.10 -8.83
N ASP A 43 -6.08 0.03 -9.38
CA ASP A 43 -4.68 0.46 -9.35
C ASP A 43 -4.23 0.88 -7.95
N GLU A 44 -5.05 1.65 -7.22
CA GLU A 44 -4.76 2.04 -5.83
C GLU A 44 -4.72 0.82 -4.91
N MET A 45 -5.66 -0.11 -5.04
CA MET A 45 -5.65 -1.37 -4.26
C MET A 45 -4.36 -2.17 -4.47
N ARG A 46 -3.87 -2.27 -5.71
CA ARG A 46 -2.57 -2.91 -6.00
C ARG A 46 -1.41 -2.17 -5.35
N ALA A 47 -1.42 -0.83 -5.38
CA ALA A 47 -0.40 -0.02 -4.74
C ALA A 47 -0.40 -0.18 -3.21
N ILE A 48 -1.58 -0.20 -2.58
CA ILE A 48 -1.78 -0.41 -1.13
C ILE A 48 -1.16 -1.73 -0.70
N VAL A 49 -1.50 -2.84 -1.38
CA VAL A 49 -0.96 -4.17 -1.04
C VAL A 49 0.56 -4.19 -1.14
N ASN A 50 1.12 -3.61 -2.19
CA ASN A 50 2.57 -3.53 -2.37
C ASN A 50 3.26 -2.70 -1.28
N LEU A 51 2.65 -1.58 -0.88
CA LEU A 51 3.17 -0.72 0.18
C LEU A 51 3.12 -1.41 1.55
N GLN A 52 2.01 -2.06 1.89
CA GLN A 52 1.86 -2.85 3.12
C GLN A 52 2.94 -3.93 3.21
N GLN A 53 3.10 -4.75 2.15
CA GLN A 53 4.15 -5.77 2.12
C GLN A 53 5.56 -5.20 2.28
N ARG A 54 5.81 -3.99 1.73
CA ARG A 54 7.11 -3.34 1.84
C ARG A 54 7.37 -2.83 3.26
N ILE A 55 6.36 -2.22 3.88
CA ILE A 55 6.42 -1.77 5.29
C ILE A 55 6.68 -2.97 6.20
N ASP A 56 5.93 -4.07 6.01
CA ASP A 56 6.09 -5.29 6.80
C ASP A 56 7.51 -5.86 6.69
N ARG A 57 8.11 -5.86 5.49
CA ARG A 57 9.48 -6.33 5.28
C ARG A 57 10.51 -5.46 5.98
N LEU A 58 10.34 -4.13 5.96
CA LEU A 58 11.25 -3.20 6.63
C LEU A 58 11.18 -3.40 8.14
N GLN A 59 9.97 -3.44 8.71
CA GLN A 59 9.73 -3.67 10.13
C GLN A 59 10.22 -5.06 10.59
N SER A 60 10.01 -6.09 9.77
CA SER A 60 10.48 -7.45 10.06
C SER A 60 12.01 -7.56 10.00
N SER A 61 12.67 -6.79 9.12
CA SER A 61 14.14 -6.77 9.05
C SER A 61 14.77 -6.12 10.28
N GLU A 62 14.08 -5.19 10.93
CA GLU A 62 14.49 -4.53 12.17
C GLU A 62 14.10 -5.31 13.43
N GLY A 63 13.19 -6.30 13.30
CA GLY A 63 12.67 -7.13 14.38
C GLY A 63 13.70 -8.08 15.02
N ILE A 64 13.46 -8.45 16.28
CA ILE A 64 14.33 -9.33 17.10
C ILE A 64 14.68 -10.66 16.38
N ILE A 65 13.78 -11.17 15.53
CA ILE A 65 13.97 -12.45 14.82
C ILE A 65 15.14 -12.40 13.82
N SER A 66 15.34 -11.28 13.12
CA SER A 66 16.48 -11.11 12.19
C SER A 66 17.83 -11.04 12.92
N LYS A 67 17.82 -10.58 14.18
CA LYS A 67 18.98 -10.55 15.08
C LYS A 67 19.26 -11.91 15.72
N LEU A 68 18.23 -12.72 15.97
CA LEU A 68 18.35 -14.05 16.56
C LEU A 68 18.73 -15.14 15.54
N PHE A 69 18.31 -15.01 14.28
CA PHE A 69 18.65 -15.95 13.21
C PHE A 69 19.25 -15.22 12.00
N PRO A 70 20.55 -14.87 12.04
CA PRO A 70 21.22 -14.28 10.89
C PRO A 70 21.22 -15.27 9.72
N LEU A 71 20.58 -14.89 8.61
CA LEU A 71 20.28 -15.77 7.48
C LEU A 71 21.48 -16.24 6.65
N ARG A 72 22.74 -15.93 7.01
CA ARG A 72 23.93 -16.51 6.36
C ARG A 72 25.11 -16.63 7.32
N PRO A 73 25.81 -17.78 7.37
CA PRO A 73 27.16 -17.82 7.89
C PRO A 73 28.06 -17.02 6.94
N LYS A 74 28.82 -16.06 7.48
CA LYS A 74 29.97 -15.50 6.76
C LYS A 74 30.98 -16.64 6.59
N ILE A 75 31.11 -17.14 5.36
CA ILE A 75 32.29 -17.92 4.92
C ILE A 75 33.38 -16.90 4.61
#